data_AF-A0A067PVT3-F1
#
_entry.id   AF-A0A067PVT3-F1
#
_cell.length_a   1.000
_cell.length_b   1.000
_cell.length_c   1.000
_cell.angle_alpha   90.00
_cell.angle_beta   90.00
_cell.angle_gamma   90.00
#
_symmetry.space_group_name_H-M   'P 1'
#
loop_
_entity.id
_entity.type
_entity.pdbx_description
1 polymer ?
#
loop_
_entity_poly.entity_id
_entity_poly.type
_entity_poly.pdbx_seq_one_letter_code
_entity_poly.pdbx_strand_id
1 'polypeptide(L)'
;MMNPTERVFADVARGGAQSVTFAITWPGYGDLLRWERTLGLYGANGLLTRQELAFIVGKHYEEFIGYCQNLPCKEPKWQIGRNSGYNLSRMKLSSLWHLEGEVWQASIRVLSEA
;
A
#
# COMPACT_ATOMS: atom_id res chain seq x y z
N MET A 1 -19.50 3.80 7.70
CA MET A 1 -18.73 2.58 7.36
C MET A 1 -18.67 2.52 5.83
N MET A 2 -17.49 2.45 5.21
CA MET A 2 -17.38 2.43 3.74
C MET A 2 -17.80 1.07 3.18
N ASN A 3 -18.36 1.04 1.97
CA ASN A 3 -18.91 -0.19 1.36
C ASN A 3 -17.78 -1.08 0.78
N PRO A 4 -17.59 -2.32 1.25
CA PRO A 4 -16.50 -3.21 0.79
C PRO A 4 -16.66 -3.68 -0.66
N THR A 5 -17.87 -3.70 -1.22
CA THR A 5 -18.14 -4.14 -2.60
C THR A 5 -18.12 -2.98 -3.61
N GLU A 6 -17.87 -1.76 -3.13
CA GLU A 6 -17.74 -0.57 -3.97
C GLU A 6 -16.58 -0.70 -4.95
N ARG A 7 -16.80 -0.35 -6.22
CA ARG A 7 -15.77 -0.34 -7.26
C ARG A 7 -14.96 0.94 -7.18
N VAL A 8 -13.69 0.83 -6.79
CA VAL A 8 -12.85 1.97 -6.35
C VAL A 8 -12.14 2.70 -7.50
N PHE A 9 -12.12 2.15 -8.70
CA PHE A 9 -11.45 2.74 -9.88
C PHE A 9 -12.40 3.08 -11.03
N ALA A 10 -13.71 3.23 -10.76
CA ALA A 10 -14.69 3.51 -11.81
C ALA A 10 -14.35 4.77 -12.62
N ASP A 11 -13.93 5.84 -11.96
CA ASP A 11 -13.62 7.13 -12.61
C ASP A 11 -12.31 7.06 -13.39
N VAL A 12 -11.31 6.40 -12.81
CA VAL A 12 -9.99 6.18 -13.45
C VAL A 12 -10.17 5.34 -14.71
N ALA A 13 -10.93 4.25 -14.65
CA ALA A 13 -11.25 3.42 -15.80
C ALA A 13 -12.05 4.15 -16.88
N ARG A 14 -12.99 5.03 -16.50
CA ARG A 14 -13.71 5.90 -17.46
C ARG A 14 -12.78 6.88 -18.16
N GLY A 15 -11.69 7.29 -17.50
CA GLY A 15 -10.60 8.08 -18.09
C GLY A 15 -9.72 7.31 -19.08
N GLY A 16 -9.95 6.00 -19.29
CA GLY A 16 -9.21 5.16 -20.23
C GLY A 16 -8.04 4.37 -19.61
N ALA A 17 -7.74 4.63 -18.34
CA ALA A 17 -6.73 3.92 -17.58
C ALA A 17 -7.02 2.41 -17.49
N GLN A 18 -5.95 1.60 -17.51
CA GLN A 18 -6.03 0.14 -17.36
C GLN A 18 -5.35 -0.36 -16.08
N SER A 19 -4.53 0.49 -15.46
CA SER A 19 -3.78 0.15 -14.25
C SER A 19 -3.34 1.40 -13.53
N VAL A 20 -3.17 1.30 -12.21
CA VAL A 20 -2.58 2.34 -11.37
C VAL A 20 -1.23 1.90 -10.84
N THR A 21 -0.39 2.86 -10.47
CA THR A 21 0.88 2.58 -9.77
C THR A 21 0.67 2.70 -8.28
N PHE A 22 0.91 1.60 -7.57
CA PHE A 22 1.00 1.56 -6.11
C PHE A 22 2.46 1.68 -5.68
N ALA A 23 2.76 2.67 -4.85
CA ALA A 23 4.11 2.89 -4.32
C ALA A 23 4.10 2.91 -2.79
N ILE A 24 5.03 2.19 -2.18
CA ILE A 24 5.36 2.30 -0.76
C ILE A 24 6.69 3.03 -0.65
N THR A 25 6.69 4.10 0.15
CA THR A 25 7.90 4.74 0.65
C THR A 25 7.94 4.54 2.17
N TRP A 26 9.14 4.31 2.71
CA TRP A 26 9.31 4.09 4.14
C TRP A 26 10.56 4.82 4.65
N PRO A 27 10.45 5.62 5.72
CA PRO A 27 11.61 6.33 6.27
C PRO A 27 12.70 5.36 6.77
N GLY A 28 13.94 5.82 6.86
CA GLY A 28 15.05 4.98 7.35
C GLY A 28 15.62 3.95 6.37
N TYR A 29 14.93 3.57 5.30
CA TYR A 29 15.50 2.74 4.22
C TYR A 29 16.05 3.59 3.04
N GLY A 30 15.90 4.91 3.13
CA GLY A 30 16.42 5.90 2.18
C GLY A 30 15.65 5.97 0.86
N ASP A 31 16.01 6.94 0.01
CA ASP A 31 15.37 7.20 -1.30
C ASP A 31 15.48 6.01 -2.28
N LEU A 32 16.38 5.07 -2.00
CA LEU A 32 16.61 3.88 -2.82
C LEU A 32 15.52 2.82 -2.65
N LEU A 33 14.73 2.86 -1.57
CA LEU A 33 13.66 1.90 -1.34
C LEU A 33 12.29 2.49 -1.72
N ARG A 34 12.10 2.69 -3.02
CA ARG A 34 10.77 2.98 -3.60
C ARG A 34 10.17 1.67 -4.09
N TRP A 35 9.24 1.11 -3.31
CA TRP A 35 8.58 -0.15 -3.67
C TRP A 35 7.37 0.13 -4.55
N GLU A 36 7.53 -0.04 -5.86
CA GLU A 36 6.46 0.24 -6.82
C GLU A 36 5.89 -1.04 -7.44
N ARG A 37 4.57 -1.08 -7.58
CA ARG A 37 3.84 -2.18 -8.21
C ARG A 37 2.72 -1.61 -9.08
N THR A 38 2.63 -2.07 -10.31
CA THR A 38 1.49 -1.79 -11.19
C THR A 38 0.33 -2.68 -10.79
N LEU A 39 -0.81 -2.07 -10.45
CA LEU A 39 -2.05 -2.77 -10.13
C LEU A 39 -3.02 -2.61 -11.29
N GLY A 40 -3.47 -3.72 -11.88
CA GLY A 40 -4.56 -3.68 -12.87
C GLY A 40 -5.86 -3.21 -12.21
N LEU A 41 -6.68 -2.44 -12.93
CA LEU A 41 -7.96 -1.96 -12.40
C LEU A 41 -9.04 -3.05 -12.35
N TYR A 42 -8.82 -4.15 -13.05
CA TYR A 42 -9.79 -5.22 -13.25
C TYR A 42 -9.30 -6.52 -12.62
N GLY A 43 -10.14 -7.13 -11.79
CA GLY A 43 -10.01 -8.50 -11.31
C GLY A 43 -10.88 -9.46 -12.12
N ALA A 44 -11.08 -10.67 -11.61
CA ALA A 44 -11.86 -11.72 -12.26
C ALA A 44 -13.33 -11.32 -12.50
N ASN A 45 -13.89 -10.43 -11.67
CA ASN A 45 -15.29 -10.04 -11.69
C ASN A 45 -15.53 -8.61 -12.23
N GLY A 46 -14.58 -8.08 -13.00
CA GLY A 46 -14.60 -6.71 -13.51
C GLY A 46 -13.78 -5.76 -12.65
N LEU A 47 -14.16 -4.49 -12.57
CA LEU A 47 -13.41 -3.49 -11.79
C LEU A 47 -13.24 -3.92 -10.34
N LEU A 48 -12.02 -3.73 -9.83
CA LEU A 48 -11.68 -4.08 -8.46
C LEU A 48 -12.62 -3.40 -7.47
N THR A 49 -13.17 -4.23 -6.59
CA THR A 49 -13.88 -3.79 -5.41
C THR A 49 -12.92 -3.30 -4.35
N ARG A 50 -13.42 -2.51 -3.39
CA ARG A 50 -12.66 -1.98 -2.26
C ARG A 50 -12.00 -3.10 -1.46
N GLN A 51 -12.69 -4.22 -1.24
CA GLN A 51 -12.13 -5.38 -0.53
C GLN A 51 -11.00 -6.07 -1.32
N GLU A 52 -11.14 -6.21 -2.64
CA GLU A 52 -10.09 -6.83 -3.48
C GLU A 52 -8.86 -5.94 -3.53
N LEU A 53 -9.05 -4.62 -3.68
CA LEU A 53 -7.94 -3.67 -3.61
C LEU A 53 -7.27 -3.71 -2.23
N ALA A 54 -8.03 -3.74 -1.14
CA ALA A 54 -7.47 -3.82 0.21
C ALA A 54 -6.64 -5.11 0.41
N PHE A 55 -7.10 -6.23 -0.14
CA PHE A 55 -6.35 -7.49 -0.12
C PHE A 55 -5.04 -7.38 -0.91
N ILE A 56 -5.07 -6.84 -2.13
CA ILE A 56 -3.90 -6.65 -2.99
C ILE A 56 -2.87 -5.73 -2.32
N VAL A 57 -3.33 -4.58 -1.80
CA VAL A 57 -2.48 -3.64 -1.07
C VAL A 57 -1.87 -4.30 0.17
N GLY A 58 -2.67 -5.06 0.94
CA GLY A 58 -2.19 -5.81 2.10
C GLY A 58 -1.08 -6.80 1.75
N LYS A 59 -1.24 -7.55 0.65
CA LYS A 59 -0.22 -8.47 0.15
C LYS A 59 1.08 -7.75 -0.23
N HIS A 60 1.00 -6.60 -0.89
CA HIS A 60 2.21 -5.85 -1.22
C HIS A 60 2.92 -5.28 0.01
N TYR A 61 2.19 -4.92 1.07
CA TYR A 61 2.82 -4.58 2.35
C TYR A 61 3.51 -5.78 2.99
N GLU A 62 2.93 -6.98 2.92
CA GLU A 62 3.56 -8.21 3.41
C GLU A 62 4.87 -8.51 2.68
N GLU A 63 4.85 -8.44 1.35
CA GLU A 63 6.05 -8.61 0.52
C GLU A 63 7.11 -7.54 0.81
N PHE A 64 6.69 -6.28 0.90
CA PHE A 64 7.58 -5.16 1.23
C PHE A 64 8.25 -5.35 2.59
N ILE A 65 7.50 -5.78 3.60
CA ILE A 65 8.03 -6.04 4.94
C ILE A 65 9.01 -7.20 4.92
N GLY A 66 8.68 -8.31 4.23
CA GLY A 66 9.58 -9.44 4.05
C GLY A 66 10.89 -9.04 3.37
N TYR A 67 10.82 -8.12 2.40
CA TYR A 67 12.00 -7.56 1.75
C TYR A 67 12.83 -6.68 2.71
N CYS A 68 12.17 -5.79 3.46
CA CYS A 68 12.84 -4.89 4.41
C CYS A 68 13.56 -5.60 5.56
N GLN A 69 13.10 -6.79 5.96
CA GLN A 69 13.73 -7.58 7.04
C GLN A 69 15.19 -7.92 6.76
N ASN A 70 15.58 -7.97 5.48
CA ASN A 70 16.94 -8.30 5.06
C ASN A 70 17.76 -7.07 4.65
N LEU A 71 17.19 -5.86 4.78
CA LEU A 71 17.85 -4.62 4.39
C LEU A 71 18.35 -3.85 5.61
N PRO A 72 19.53 -3.20 5.49
CA PRO A 72 20.01 -2.29 6.53
C PRO A 72 19.11 -1.05 6.61
N CYS A 73 18.62 -0.75 7.81
CA CYS A 73 17.87 0.47 8.10
C CYS A 73 18.81 1.52 8.71
N LYS A 74 18.88 2.71 8.12
CA LYS A 74 19.70 3.84 8.58
C LYS A 74 19.09 4.57 9.78
N GLU A 75 17.77 4.46 9.97
CA GLU A 75 17.07 5.06 11.10
C GLU A 75 16.35 3.97 11.92
N PRO A 76 16.94 3.48 13.01
CA PRO A 76 16.41 2.33 13.76
C PRO A 76 14.96 2.48 14.23
N LYS A 77 14.50 3.70 14.53
CA LYS A 77 13.10 4.00 14.90
C LYS A 77 12.09 3.67 13.80
N TRP A 78 12.54 3.56 12.56
CA TRP A 78 11.74 3.20 11.38
C TRP A 78 12.00 1.79 10.88
N GLN A 79 12.83 1.01 11.58
CA GLN A 79 13.13 -0.35 11.16
C GLN A 79 11.86 -1.20 11.11
N ILE A 80 11.78 -2.08 10.13
CA ILE A 80 10.74 -3.09 9.96
C ILE A 80 11.36 -4.46 10.28
N GLY A 81 10.75 -5.23 11.18
CA GLY A 81 11.19 -6.61 11.46
C GLY A 81 11.37 -6.99 12.94
N ARG A 82 11.87 -8.21 13.14
CA ARG A 82 11.63 -9.09 14.30
C ARG A 82 12.11 -8.59 15.67
N ASN A 83 13.06 -7.67 15.76
CA ASN A 83 13.74 -7.39 17.04
C ASN A 83 13.54 -5.98 17.61
N SER A 84 13.00 -5.01 16.86
CA SER A 84 12.77 -3.64 17.38
C SER A 84 11.95 -2.73 16.44
N GLY A 85 11.18 -3.29 15.51
CA GLY A 85 10.58 -2.53 14.41
C GLY A 85 9.06 -2.54 14.32
N TYR A 86 8.54 -1.72 13.42
CA TYR A 86 7.12 -1.74 13.05
C TYR A 86 6.76 -3.08 12.37
N ASN A 87 5.70 -3.74 12.84
CA ASN A 87 5.17 -4.99 12.28
C ASN A 87 3.81 -4.76 11.60
N LEU A 88 3.44 -5.67 10.70
CA LEU A 88 2.23 -5.58 9.87
C LEU A 88 0.95 -5.50 10.71
N SER A 89 0.90 -6.21 11.86
CA SER A 89 -0.25 -6.18 12.76
C SER A 89 -0.51 -4.80 13.38
N ARG A 90 0.50 -3.92 13.41
CA ARG A 90 0.38 -2.55 13.92
C ARG A 90 0.10 -1.51 12.84
N MET A 91 0.10 -1.89 11.56
CA MET A 91 -0.18 -0.99 10.45
C MET A 91 -1.68 -1.01 10.12
N LYS A 92 -2.30 0.17 9.99
CA LYS A 92 -3.68 0.33 9.57
C LYS A 92 -3.75 1.33 8.41
N LEU A 93 -4.38 0.94 7.31
CA LEU A 93 -4.74 1.87 6.24
C LEU A 93 -5.73 2.90 6.80
N SER A 94 -5.31 4.16 6.84
CA SER A 94 -6.12 5.28 7.35
C SER A 94 -6.95 5.89 6.22
N SER A 95 -6.34 6.11 5.06
CA SER A 95 -7.01 6.66 3.88
C SER A 95 -6.29 6.29 2.60
N LEU A 96 -7.01 6.36 1.48
CA LEU A 96 -6.50 6.16 0.13
C LEU A 96 -7.17 7.21 -0.77
N TRP A 97 -6.40 7.99 -1.50
CA TRP A 97 -6.92 9.02 -2.40
C TRP A 97 -6.12 9.09 -3.69
N HIS A 98 -6.78 9.57 -4.72
CA HIS A 98 -6.19 9.85 -6.02
C HIS A 98 -5.49 11.21 -5.98
N LEU A 99 -4.28 11.30 -6.54
CA LEU A 99 -3.54 12.56 -6.64
C LEU A 99 -3.76 13.18 -8.03
N GLU A 100 -3.19 12.55 -9.06
CA GLU A 100 -3.26 12.95 -10.46
C GLU A 100 -2.83 11.78 -11.37
N GLY A 101 -3.37 11.70 -12.59
CA GLY A 101 -3.03 10.63 -13.55
C GLY A 101 -3.32 9.23 -13.00
N GLU A 102 -2.32 8.34 -13.04
CA GLU A 102 -2.42 6.96 -12.52
C GLU A 102 -1.90 6.81 -11.08
N VAL A 103 -1.75 7.92 -10.36
CA VAL A 103 -1.10 7.94 -9.04
C VAL A 103 -2.13 7.97 -7.93
N TRP A 104 -2.04 6.98 -7.05
CA TRP A 104 -2.84 6.88 -5.83
C TRP A 104 -1.93 6.89 -4.61
N GLN A 105 -2.34 7.60 -3.56
CA GLN A 105 -1.61 7.70 -2.31
C GLN A 105 -2.41 7.09 -1.16
N ALA A 106 -1.76 6.20 -0.42
CA ALA A 106 -2.27 5.62 0.82
C ALA A 106 -1.62 6.30 2.03
N SER A 107 -2.43 6.67 3.02
CA SER A 107 -1.95 7.00 4.36
C SER A 107 -2.07 5.77 5.25
N ILE A 108 -0.94 5.30 5.76
CA ILE A 108 -0.89 4.25 6.77
C ILE A 108 -0.58 4.89 8.11
N ARG A 109 -1.39 4.57 9.11
CA ARG A 109 -1.06 4.88 10.51
C ARG A 109 -0.49 3.65 11.18
N VAL A 110 0.50 3.86 12.03
CA VAL A 110 1.07 2.81 12.86
C VAL A 110 0.64 3.02 14.30
N LEU A 111 0.09 1.98 14.92
CA LEU A 111 -0.36 2.05 16.31
C LEU A 111 0.88 1.98 17.23
N SER A 112 1.16 3.06 17.98
CA SER A 112 2.12 3.02 19.10
C SER A 112 1.57 2.15 20.23
N GLU A 113 2.43 1.66 21.13
CA GLU A 113 1.94 0.94 22.31
C GLU A 113 1.06 1.87 23.15
N ALA A 114 0.05 1.29 23.78
CA ALA A 114 -0.68 1.91 24.88
C ALA A 114 0.10 1.69 26.17
#